data_AF-A0A7J6A209-F1
#
_entry.id   AF-A0A7J6A209-F1
#
_cell.length_a   1.000
_cell.length_b   1.000
_cell.length_c   1.000
_cell.angle_alpha   90.00
_cell.angle_beta   90.00
_cell.angle_gamma   90.00
#
_symmetry.space_group_name_H-M   'P 1'
#
loop_
_entity.id
_entity.type
_entity.pdbx_description
1 polymer ?
#
loop_
_entity_poly.entity_id
_entity_poly.type
_entity_poly.pdbx_seq_one_letter_code
_entity_poly.pdbx_strand_id
1 'polypeptide(L)'
;MMVIKSTENTFAPNVRIPARPLNSSCIGPAAKLGVLRDKLARGNLTDVAFLIVNEQDAESRAMYWALKRRTSKGIPVYQQGPLQTNVWDTLQGNKDDFLVYDRCGRLTFHIVLPFSYLHYPYVEAAIRATYFQNICNCTLDSNSTRLTSSNVTRGTYLEQNMTTTESPNANNHRTTPV
;
A
#
# COMPACT_ATOMS: atom_id res chain seq x y z
N MET A 1 5.02 -10.53 4.59
CA MET A 1 4.56 -9.85 3.35
C MET A 1 5.69 -8.99 2.82
N MET A 2 5.87 -8.91 1.51
CA MET A 2 6.92 -8.12 0.88
C MET A 2 6.32 -7.08 -0.06
N VAL A 3 6.68 -5.81 0.14
CA VAL A 3 6.11 -4.66 -0.56
C VAL A 3 7.21 -3.93 -1.33
N ILE A 4 6.93 -3.57 -2.60
CA ILE A 4 7.94 -3.01 -3.51
C ILE A 4 7.40 -1.80 -4.24
N LYS A 5 8.21 -0.74 -4.27
CA LYS A 5 7.90 0.49 -5.01
C LYS A 5 8.29 0.36 -6.45
N SER A 6 7.30 0.45 -7.32
CA SER A 6 7.53 0.59 -8.75
C SER A 6 7.15 2.00 -9.20
N THR A 7 8.07 2.64 -9.91
CA THR A 7 7.79 3.84 -10.73
C THR A 7 8.29 3.53 -12.14
N GLU A 8 7.41 3.44 -13.12
CA GLU A 8 7.78 3.20 -14.52
C GLU A 8 8.10 4.51 -15.28
N ASN A 9 8.94 5.39 -14.71
CA ASN A 9 9.34 6.66 -15.36
C ASN A 9 10.28 6.50 -16.58
N THR A 10 10.52 5.29 -17.06
CA THR A 10 11.38 5.01 -18.23
C THR A 10 10.61 4.55 -19.47
N PHE A 11 9.28 4.56 -19.45
CA PHE A 11 8.49 4.24 -20.65
C PHE A 11 8.09 5.50 -21.41
N ALA A 12 8.67 5.68 -22.60
CA ALA A 12 8.15 6.64 -23.55
C ALA A 12 6.69 6.27 -23.90
N PRO A 13 5.73 7.21 -23.85
CA PRO A 13 4.29 6.94 -23.97
C PRO A 13 3.85 6.34 -25.32
N ASN A 14 4.74 6.23 -26.30
CA ASN A 14 4.45 5.71 -27.65
C ASN A 14 5.10 4.36 -27.98
N VAL A 15 5.73 3.67 -27.02
CA VAL A 15 6.26 2.33 -27.31
C VAL A 15 5.13 1.32 -27.24
N ARG A 16 4.64 0.90 -28.41
CA ARG A 16 3.77 -0.28 -28.55
C ARG A 16 4.57 -1.51 -28.13
N ILE A 17 4.56 -1.86 -26.83
CA ILE A 17 5.27 -3.03 -26.31
C ILE A 17 4.59 -4.27 -26.92
N PRO A 18 5.26 -5.00 -27.82
CA PRO A 18 4.67 -6.19 -28.39
C PRO A 18 4.50 -7.22 -27.27
N ALA A 19 3.35 -7.90 -27.25
CA ALA A 19 3.14 -9.10 -26.46
C ALA A 19 3.99 -10.24 -27.07
N ARG A 20 5.32 -10.13 -26.99
CA ARG A 20 6.21 -11.22 -27.40
C ARG A 20 6.40 -12.17 -26.21
N PRO A 21 6.47 -13.49 -26.46
CA PRO A 21 6.84 -14.44 -25.43
C PRO A 21 8.22 -14.06 -24.89
N LEU A 22 8.34 -14.04 -23.56
CA LEU A 22 9.56 -13.67 -22.83
C LEU A 22 10.69 -14.64 -23.21
N ASN A 23 11.52 -14.27 -24.18
CA ASN A 23 12.85 -14.85 -24.31
C ASN A 23 13.75 -14.29 -23.19
N SER A 24 14.67 -15.12 -22.70
CA SER A 24 15.28 -15.06 -21.37
C SER A 24 16.20 -13.86 -21.05
N SER A 25 16.38 -12.88 -21.94
CA SER A 25 17.34 -11.78 -21.73
C SER A 25 16.73 -10.40 -21.47
N CYS A 26 15.39 -10.25 -21.47
CA CYS A 26 14.71 -8.97 -21.18
C CYS A 26 13.68 -9.08 -20.03
N ILE A 27 14.00 -9.88 -19.01
CA ILE A 27 13.17 -10.00 -17.80
C ILE A 27 13.32 -8.71 -16.98
N GLY A 28 12.33 -7.82 -17.08
CA GLY A 28 12.27 -6.61 -16.27
C GLY A 28 12.24 -6.91 -14.76
N PRO A 29 12.52 -5.93 -13.90
CA PRO A 29 12.56 -6.12 -12.44
C PRO A 29 11.31 -6.82 -11.87
N ALA A 30 10.12 -6.47 -12.36
CA ALA A 30 8.85 -7.08 -11.96
C ALA A 30 8.74 -8.58 -12.29
N ALA A 31 9.35 -9.04 -13.39
CA ALA A 31 9.36 -10.44 -13.77
C ALA A 31 10.43 -11.25 -13.00
N LYS A 32 11.54 -10.61 -12.58
CA LYS A 32 12.54 -11.22 -11.70
C LYS A 32 11.96 -11.58 -10.33
N LEU A 33 10.91 -10.89 -9.91
CA LEU A 33 10.23 -11.16 -8.64
C LEU A 33 9.50 -12.51 -8.64
N GLY A 34 8.93 -12.93 -9.77
CA GLY A 34 8.40 -14.29 -9.92
C GLY A 34 9.47 -15.35 -9.79
N VAL A 35 10.65 -15.11 -10.37
CA VAL A 35 11.80 -16.03 -10.24
C VAL A 35 12.21 -16.19 -8.77
N LEU A 36 12.27 -15.08 -8.02
CA LEU A 36 12.55 -15.10 -6.58
C LEU A 36 11.48 -15.88 -5.81
N ARG A 37 10.19 -15.61 -6.05
CA ARG A 37 9.08 -16.35 -5.42
C ARG A 37 9.20 -17.85 -5.68
N ASP A 38 9.42 -18.24 -6.93
CA ASP A 38 9.51 -19.65 -7.31
C ASP A 38 10.76 -20.31 -6.70
N LYS A 39 11.86 -19.56 -6.53
CA LYS A 39 13.07 -20.01 -5.83
C LYS A 39 12.81 -20.26 -4.34
N LEU A 40 12.07 -19.38 -3.67
CA LEU A 40 11.69 -19.54 -2.26
C LEU A 40 10.77 -20.76 -2.08
N ALA A 41 9.78 -20.95 -2.96
CA ALA A 41 8.88 -22.09 -2.93
C ALA A 41 9.61 -23.42 -3.10
N ARG A 42 10.57 -23.51 -4.03
CA ARG A 42 11.45 -24.69 -4.18
C ARG A 42 12.31 -24.97 -2.94
N GLY A 43 12.55 -23.95 -2.12
CA GLY A 43 13.26 -24.06 -0.85
C GLY A 43 12.37 -24.36 0.36
N ASN A 44 11.09 -24.72 0.17
CA ASN A 44 10.09 -24.94 1.23
C ASN A 44 9.78 -23.70 2.08
N LEU A 45 9.99 -22.49 1.56
CA LEU A 45 9.47 -21.26 2.17
C LEU A 45 8.07 -20.99 1.60
N THR A 46 7.06 -21.60 2.21
CA THR A 46 5.64 -21.39 1.87
C THR A 46 5.12 -20.10 2.51
N ASP A 47 3.95 -19.61 2.11
CA ASP A 47 3.29 -18.44 2.75
C ASP A 47 4.06 -17.10 2.68
N VAL A 48 5.00 -16.97 1.74
CA VAL A 48 5.61 -15.67 1.41
C VAL A 48 4.74 -14.94 0.39
N ALA A 49 4.03 -13.92 0.84
CA ALA A 49 3.22 -13.06 -0.01
C ALA A 49 4.01 -11.85 -0.54
N PHE A 50 3.83 -11.54 -1.83
CA PHE A 50 4.44 -10.41 -2.53
C PHE A 50 3.36 -9.41 -2.94
N LEU A 51 3.69 -8.12 -2.91
CA LEU A 51 2.84 -7.03 -3.39
C LEU A 51 3.71 -5.97 -4.05
N ILE A 52 3.35 -5.56 -5.26
CA ILE A 52 3.91 -4.36 -5.88
C ILE A 52 2.91 -3.24 -5.68
N VAL A 53 3.35 -2.11 -5.13
CA VAL A 53 2.53 -0.90 -5.02
C VAL A 53 3.04 0.10 -6.05
N ASN A 54 2.21 0.39 -7.05
CA ASN A 54 2.54 1.39 -8.07
C ASN A 54 2.37 2.79 -7.49
N GLU A 55 3.18 3.73 -7.96
CA GLU A 55 3.11 5.11 -7.52
C GLU A 55 1.79 5.79 -7.91
N GLN A 56 1.39 6.77 -7.10
CA GLN A 56 0.14 7.48 -7.27
C GLN A 56 0.19 8.61 -8.30
N ASP A 57 1.35 8.96 -8.88
CA ASP A 57 1.49 10.04 -9.86
C ASP A 57 0.82 9.71 -11.22
N ALA A 58 0.61 10.73 -12.04
CA ALA A 58 -0.14 10.57 -13.29
C ALA A 58 0.54 9.65 -14.31
N GLU A 59 1.87 9.71 -14.41
CA GLU A 59 2.64 8.89 -15.36
C GLU A 59 2.63 7.43 -14.92
N SER A 60 2.91 7.17 -13.64
CA SER A 60 2.88 5.81 -13.09
C SER A 60 1.50 5.16 -13.25
N ARG A 61 0.41 5.92 -13.01
CA ARG A 61 -0.96 5.44 -13.24
C ARG A 61 -1.23 5.10 -14.71
N ALA A 62 -0.76 5.94 -15.64
CA ALA A 62 -0.90 5.68 -17.07
C ALA A 62 -0.17 4.38 -17.48
N MET A 63 0.92 4.04 -16.79
CA MET A 63 1.73 2.85 -17.05
C MET A 63 1.27 1.58 -16.30
N TYR A 64 0.22 1.65 -15.46
CA TYR A 64 -0.26 0.51 -14.67
C TYR A 64 -0.37 -0.81 -15.46
N TRP A 65 -0.95 -0.76 -16.67
CA TRP A 65 -1.14 -1.95 -17.50
C TRP A 65 0.16 -2.47 -18.12
N ALA A 66 1.17 -1.63 -18.33
CA ALA A 66 2.49 -2.07 -18.75
C ALA A 66 3.17 -2.83 -17.60
N LEU A 67 3.21 -2.23 -16.41
CA LEU A 67 3.70 -2.86 -15.18
C LEU A 67 3.01 -4.20 -14.91
N LYS A 68 1.68 -4.22 -14.88
CA LYS A 68 0.89 -5.44 -14.59
C LYS A 68 1.16 -6.58 -15.57
N ARG A 69 1.35 -6.28 -16.87
CA ARG A 69 1.68 -7.28 -17.89
C ARG A 69 3.10 -7.85 -17.74
N ARG A 70 4.02 -7.07 -17.19
CA ARG A 70 5.41 -7.45 -16.94
C ARG A 70 5.58 -8.18 -15.60
N THR A 71 4.66 -8.00 -14.67
CA THR A 71 4.65 -8.70 -13.39
C THR A 71 4.26 -10.17 -13.57
N SER A 72 4.98 -11.07 -12.91
CA SER A 72 4.70 -12.50 -12.94
C SER A 72 3.30 -12.81 -12.40
N LYS A 73 2.58 -13.75 -13.04
CA LYS A 73 1.24 -14.19 -12.62
C LYS A 73 1.24 -14.58 -11.13
N GLY A 74 0.24 -14.10 -10.38
CA GLY A 74 0.08 -14.37 -8.94
C GLY A 74 0.77 -13.36 -8.02
N ILE A 75 1.52 -12.38 -8.56
CA ILE A 75 1.98 -11.23 -7.79
C ILE A 75 1.01 -10.07 -8.04
N PRO A 76 0.24 -9.64 -7.01
CA PRO A 76 -0.65 -8.50 -7.14
C PRO A 76 0.13 -7.20 -7.39
N VAL A 77 -0.45 -6.34 -8.23
CA VAL A 77 -0.02 -4.96 -8.45
C VAL A 77 -1.15 -4.04 -7.99
N TYR A 78 -0.92 -3.35 -6.90
CA TYR A 78 -1.84 -2.36 -6.34
C TYR A 78 -1.56 -0.99 -6.94
N GLN A 79 -2.57 -0.36 -7.53
CA GLN A 79 -2.49 1.02 -8.02
C GLN A 79 -3.08 1.95 -6.98
N GLN A 80 -2.27 2.88 -6.48
CA GLN A 80 -2.77 3.95 -5.61
C GLN A 80 -3.65 4.93 -6.40
N GLY A 81 -4.70 5.43 -5.75
CA GLY A 81 -5.55 6.48 -6.30
C GLY A 81 -4.89 7.87 -6.21
N PRO A 82 -5.25 8.82 -7.10
CA PRO A 82 -4.61 10.15 -7.15
C PRO A 82 -4.77 11.00 -5.89
N LEU A 83 -5.82 10.75 -5.09
CA LEU A 83 -6.15 11.48 -3.87
C LEU A 83 -6.03 10.61 -2.61
N GLN A 84 -5.50 9.39 -2.75
CA GLN A 84 -5.27 8.51 -1.61
C GLN A 84 -4.08 9.04 -0.79
N THR A 85 -4.08 8.76 0.52
CA THR A 85 -2.84 8.86 1.31
C THR A 85 -1.75 8.02 0.66
N ASN A 86 -0.59 8.63 0.44
CA ASN A 86 0.54 7.97 -0.20
C ASN A 86 1.07 6.86 0.71
N VAL A 87 0.92 5.62 0.26
CA VAL A 87 1.42 4.42 0.93
C VAL A 87 2.93 4.52 1.12
N TRP A 88 3.66 5.07 0.15
CA TRP A 88 5.11 5.15 0.23
C TRP A 88 5.62 6.15 1.25
N ASP A 89 4.93 7.28 1.38
CA ASP A 89 5.25 8.26 2.43
C ASP A 89 4.96 7.67 3.81
N THR A 90 3.84 6.94 3.93
CA THR A 90 3.44 6.25 5.18
C THR A 90 4.44 5.17 5.58
N LEU A 91 4.91 4.38 4.61
CA LEU A 91 5.86 3.29 4.84
C LEU A 91 7.32 3.74 4.80
N GLN A 92 7.59 5.04 4.57
CA GLN A 92 8.92 5.62 4.43
C GLN A 92 9.78 4.92 3.36
N GLY A 93 9.14 4.45 2.28
CA GLY A 93 9.79 3.71 1.20
C GLY A 93 10.07 4.57 -0.03
N ASN A 94 11.24 4.38 -0.64
CA ASN A 94 11.65 5.00 -1.89
C ASN A 94 11.55 4.05 -3.08
N LYS A 95 11.78 4.59 -4.27
CA LYS A 95 11.69 3.84 -5.53
C LYS A 95 12.66 2.65 -5.50
N ASP A 96 12.18 1.51 -5.98
CA ASP A 96 12.95 0.26 -6.06
C ASP A 96 13.34 -0.32 -4.68
N ASP A 97 12.78 0.20 -3.59
CA ASP A 97 12.97 -0.37 -2.26
C ASP A 97 12.13 -1.63 -2.06
N PHE A 98 12.63 -2.53 -1.22
CA PHE A 98 11.90 -3.66 -0.71
C PHE A 98 11.65 -3.50 0.79
N LEU A 99 10.40 -3.58 1.18
CA LEU A 99 9.97 -3.62 2.56
C LEU A 99 9.53 -5.04 2.89
N VAL A 100 10.26 -5.71 3.77
CA VAL A 100 9.98 -7.07 4.20
C VAL A 100 9.31 -7.01 5.57
N TYR A 101 8.12 -7.59 5.66
CA TYR A 101 7.34 -7.70 6.88
C TYR A 101 7.24 -9.17 7.31
N ASP A 102 7.31 -9.39 8.62
CA ASP A 102 7.04 -10.69 9.23
C ASP A 102 5.53 -11.04 9.21
N ARG A 103 5.16 -12.16 9.86
CA ARG A 103 3.77 -12.65 9.95
C ARG A 103 2.87 -11.75 10.81
N CYS A 104 3.45 -10.79 11.53
CA CYS A 104 2.80 -9.95 12.53
C CYS A 104 2.64 -8.52 12.01
N GLY A 105 3.05 -8.28 10.77
CA GLY A 105 3.00 -6.98 10.13
C GLY A 105 4.11 -6.03 10.61
N ARG A 106 5.19 -6.53 11.24
CA ARG A 106 6.33 -5.69 11.62
C ARG A 106 7.34 -5.65 10.47
N LEU A 107 7.84 -4.45 10.16
CA LEU A 107 8.90 -4.26 9.19
C LEU A 107 10.20 -4.84 9.77
N THR A 108 10.75 -5.85 9.11
CA THR A 108 12.00 -6.52 9.52
C THR A 108 13.19 -6.07 8.70
N PHE A 109 12.98 -5.77 7.42
CA PHE A 109 14.02 -5.22 6.55
C PHE A 109 13.46 -4.13 5.63
N HIS A 110 14.22 -3.05 5.51
CA HIS A 110 14.09 -2.03 4.47
C HIS A 110 15.34 -2.09 3.60
N ILE A 111 15.20 -2.62 2.39
CA ILE A 111 16.31 -2.88 1.48
C ILE A 111 16.25 -1.84 0.37
N VAL A 112 17.21 -0.92 0.42
CA VAL A 112 17.32 0.19 -0.52
C VAL A 112 18.33 -0.12 -1.63
N LEU A 113 18.34 0.71 -2.68
CA LEU A 113 19.42 0.66 -3.68
C LEU A 113 20.80 0.88 -3.03
N PRO A 114 21.86 0.20 -3.50
CA PRO A 114 21.91 -0.78 -4.59
C PRO A 114 21.59 -2.22 -4.16
N PHE A 115 21.32 -2.47 -2.88
CA PHE A 115 21.10 -3.83 -2.35
C PHE A 115 19.76 -4.43 -2.79
N SER A 116 18.82 -3.60 -3.22
CA SER A 116 17.53 -4.02 -3.75
C SER A 116 17.58 -4.69 -5.13
N TYR A 117 18.71 -4.65 -5.84
CA TYR A 117 18.78 -5.36 -7.13
C TYR A 117 18.65 -6.87 -6.96
N LEU A 118 17.61 -7.46 -7.59
CA LEU A 118 17.27 -8.88 -7.47
C LEU A 118 18.31 -9.87 -8.03
N HIS A 119 19.36 -9.42 -8.71
CA HIS A 119 20.50 -10.30 -9.05
C HIS A 119 21.47 -10.50 -7.88
N TYR A 120 21.42 -9.64 -6.86
CA TYR A 120 22.15 -9.80 -5.62
C TYR A 120 21.33 -10.60 -4.59
N PRO A 121 21.99 -11.27 -3.62
CA PRO A 121 21.31 -12.18 -2.70
C PRO A 121 20.56 -11.48 -1.56
N TYR A 122 20.67 -10.16 -1.41
CA TYR A 122 20.22 -9.45 -0.20
C TYR A 122 18.72 -9.55 0.04
N VAL A 123 17.91 -9.41 -1.02
CA VAL A 123 16.45 -9.52 -0.92
C VAL A 123 16.03 -10.94 -0.51
N GLU A 124 16.63 -11.96 -1.11
CA GLU A 124 16.36 -13.34 -0.73
C GLU A 124 16.81 -13.63 0.71
N ALA A 125 18.01 -13.17 1.10
CA ALA A 125 18.55 -13.38 2.43
C ALA A 125 17.68 -12.73 3.51
N ALA A 126 17.19 -11.51 3.29
CA ALA A 126 16.28 -10.81 4.20
C ALA A 126 14.95 -11.55 4.38
N ILE A 127 14.38 -12.07 3.28
CA ILE A 127 13.16 -12.89 3.35
C ILE A 127 13.42 -14.16 4.17
N ARG A 128 14.52 -14.87 3.91
CA ARG A 128 14.87 -16.09 4.66
C ARG A 128 15.09 -15.80 6.14
N ALA A 129 15.81 -14.74 6.47
CA ALA A 129 16.02 -14.31 7.85
C ALA A 129 14.69 -14.02 8.55
N THR A 130 13.80 -13.27 7.90
CA THR A 130 12.45 -12.98 8.41
C THR A 130 11.60 -14.24 8.56
N TYR A 131 11.71 -15.18 7.62
CA TYR A 131 10.89 -16.39 7.59
C TYR A 131 11.23 -17.36 8.72
N PHE A 132 12.53 -17.55 9.00
CA PHE A 132 13.01 -18.50 10.00
C PHE A 132 13.07 -17.91 11.41
N GLN A 133 13.15 -16.59 11.55
CA GLN A 133 13.05 -15.96 12.86
C GLN A 133 11.59 -15.97 13.31
N ASN A 134 11.31 -16.57 14.46
CA ASN A 134 10.02 -16.46 15.11
C ASN A 134 9.98 -15.16 15.93
N ILE A 135 9.98 -14.02 15.23
CA ILE A 135 10.13 -12.68 15.83
C ILE A 135 8.92 -12.32 16.71
N CYS A 136 7.78 -12.97 16.50
CA CYS A 136 6.60 -12.75 17.31
C CYS A 136 6.05 -14.08 17.82
N ASN A 137 5.86 -14.16 19.14
CA ASN A 137 4.99 -15.15 19.76
C ASN A 137 3.52 -14.80 19.44
N CYS A 138 3.12 -14.93 18.18
CA CYS A 138 1.72 -14.87 17.79
C CYS A 138 1.05 -16.17 18.23
N THR A 139 0.81 -16.33 19.54
CA THR A 139 -0.32 -17.15 19.97
C THR A 139 -1.55 -16.53 19.35
N LEU A 140 -2.26 -17.31 18.53
CA LEU A 140 -3.58 -16.93 18.02
C LEU A 140 -4.51 -16.85 19.24
N ASP A 141 -4.51 -15.71 19.93
CA ASP A 141 -5.54 -15.42 20.91
C ASP A 141 -6.85 -15.31 20.13
N SER A 142 -7.59 -16.42 20.10
CA SER A 142 -8.91 -16.55 19.46
C SER A 142 -9.98 -15.62 20.04
N ASN A 143 -9.61 -14.64 20.86
CA ASN A 143 -10.50 -13.71 21.54
C ASN A 143 -10.45 -12.27 21.03
N SER A 144 -9.62 -11.92 20.03
CA SER A 144 -9.68 -10.58 19.41
C SER A 144 -10.77 -10.48 18.35
N THR A 145 -12.01 -10.82 18.75
CA THR A 145 -13.24 -10.40 18.08
C THR A 145 -14.08 -9.64 19.09
N ARG A 146 -13.56 -8.51 19.56
CA ARG A 146 -14.38 -7.45 20.15
C ARG A 146 -13.90 -6.11 19.64
N LEU A 147 -14.22 -5.83 18.37
CA LEU A 147 -14.55 -4.46 18.00
C LEU A 147 -15.76 -4.10 18.86
N THR A 148 -15.51 -3.38 19.94
CA THR A 148 -16.54 -2.74 20.75
C THR A 148 -17.32 -1.81 19.83
N SER A 149 -18.51 -2.26 19.44
CA SER A 149 -19.57 -1.39 18.96
C SER A 149 -19.91 -0.42 20.08
N SER A 150 -19.23 0.73 20.10
CA SER A 150 -19.64 1.88 20.89
C SER A 150 -20.99 2.32 20.32
N ASN A 151 -22.04 2.10 21.11
CA ASN A 151 -23.38 2.62 20.86
C ASN A 151 -23.29 4.13 20.65
N VAL A 152 -23.33 4.57 19.39
CA VAL A 152 -23.58 5.96 19.04
C VAL A 152 -25.02 6.21 19.44
N THR A 153 -25.18 6.90 20.58
CA THR A 153 -26.46 7.32 21.13
C THR A 153 -27.24 8.01 20.03
N ARG A 154 -28.34 7.37 19.64
CA ARG A 154 -29.32 7.85 18.67
C ARG A 154 -29.93 9.11 19.27
N GLY A 155 -29.46 10.27 18.83
CA GLY A 155 -30.05 11.57 19.17
C GLY A 155 -31.47 11.60 18.65
N THR A 156 -32.43 11.28 19.52
CA THR A 156 -33.85 11.54 19.31
C THR A 156 -34.06 13.04 19.45
N TYR A 157 -34.20 13.73 18.32
CA TYR A 157 -34.83 15.05 18.31
C TYR A 157 -36.29 14.85 18.70
N LEU A 158 -36.64 15.23 19.93
CA LEU A 158 -38.03 15.49 20.31
C LEU A 158 -38.27 16.98 20.13
N GLU A 159 -39.14 17.27 19.17
CA GLU A 159 -39.74 18.58 18.95
C GLU A 159 -40.79 18.82 20.03
N GLN A 160 -40.58 19.85 20.86
CA GLN A 160 -41.66 20.46 21.64
C GLN A 160 -41.61 21.97 21.48
N ASN A 161 -42.72 22.45 20.93
CA ASN A 161 -43.08 23.83 20.62
C ASN A 161 -43.62 24.58 21.86
N MET A 162 -43.44 25.91 21.84
CA MET A 162 -44.28 26.96 22.47
C MET A 162 -44.25 27.05 24.03
N THR A 163 -44.23 28.20 24.74
CA THR A 163 -44.49 29.62 24.42
C THR A 163 -44.01 30.52 25.59
N THR A 164 -43.60 31.75 25.25
CA THR A 164 -43.83 33.05 25.92
C THR A 164 -43.44 33.29 27.39
N THR A 165 -42.53 34.25 27.63
CA THR A 165 -42.83 35.46 28.44
C THR A 165 -41.91 36.65 28.08
N GLU A 166 -42.54 37.65 27.49
CA GLU A 166 -42.37 39.12 27.47
C GLU A 166 -41.03 39.87 27.73
N SER A 167 -40.92 40.93 26.92
CA SER A 167 -39.93 42.03 26.75
C SER A 167 -39.80 42.96 27.99
N PRO A 168 -38.85 43.94 28.07
CA PRO A 168 -38.80 45.07 27.13
C PRO A 168 -37.42 45.70 26.80
N ASN A 169 -37.43 46.43 25.67
CA ASN A 169 -36.70 47.68 25.38
C ASN A 169 -35.18 47.59 25.09
N ALA A 170 -34.58 48.36 24.17
CA ALA A 170 -35.06 49.45 23.32
C ALA A 170 -33.93 49.82 22.32
N ASN A 171 -34.33 50.16 21.09
CA ASN A 171 -33.81 51.25 20.22
C ASN A 171 -32.30 51.23 19.83
N ASN A 172 -31.85 51.62 18.63
CA ASN A 172 -32.41 52.04 17.35
C ASN A 172 -31.21 52.26 16.39
N HIS A 173 -31.50 52.29 15.09
CA HIS A 173 -30.78 53.03 14.04
C HIS A 173 -29.39 52.53 13.59
N ARG A 174 -29.27 51.97 12.38
CA ARG A 174 -29.23 52.58 11.04
C ARG A 174 -27.83 53.11 10.66
N THR A 175 -27.47 52.77 9.43
CA THR A 175 -26.53 53.39 8.47
C THR A 175 -25.07 52.91 8.43
N THR A 176 -24.72 52.36 7.27
CA THR A 176 -23.40 52.29 6.61
C THR A 176 -22.72 53.67 6.55
N PRO A 177 -21.38 53.77 6.53
CA PRO A 177 -20.56 53.70 5.30
C PRO A 177 -19.19 53.01 5.55
N VAL A 178 -18.27 52.74 4.63
CA VAL A 178 -17.72 53.44 3.44
C VAL A 178 -17.27 52.39 2.43
#